data_AF-A0A0E9VZS9-F1
#
_entry.id   AF-A0A0E9VZS9-F1
#
_cell.length_a   1.000
_cell.length_b   1.000
_cell.length_c   1.000
_cell.angle_alpha   90.00
_cell.angle_beta   90.00
_cell.angle_gamma   90.00
#
_symmetry.space_group_name_H-M   'P 1'
#
loop_
_entity.id
_entity.type
_entity.pdbx_description
1 polymer ?
#
loop_
_entity_poly.entity_id
_entity_poly.type
_entity_poly.pdbx_seq_one_letter_code
_entity_poly.pdbx_strand_id
1 'polypeptide(L)' 'MTSLLFSFCHSGNWGPHLIIVPTSVMLNWEMELKRWCPGFKILTYYGSQKERKLKRQV' A
#
# COMPACT_ATOMS: atom_id res chain seq x y z
N MET A 1 9.00 -11.76 -5.63
CA MET A 1 8.24 -10.66 -5.00
C MET A 1 6.74 -10.74 -5.31
N THR A 2 6.33 -11.01 -6.55
CA THR A 2 4.91 -11.21 -6.93
C THR A 2 4.24 -12.43 -6.28
N SER A 3 4.98 -13.49 -5.97
CA SER A 3 4.45 -14.73 -5.36
C SER A 3 3.95 -14.56 -3.91
N LEU A 4 4.56 -13.68 -3.11
CA LEU A 4 4.20 -13.52 -1.68
C LEU A 4 2.86 -12.80 -1.49
N LEU A 5 2.59 -11.76 -2.27
CA LEU A 5 1.34 -11.00 -2.20
C LEU A 5 0.13 -11.85 -2.61
N PHE A 6 0.30 -12.77 -3.55
CA PHE A 6 -0.77 -13.68 -3.97
C PHE A 6 -1.15 -14.67 -2.85
N SER A 7 -0.17 -15.20 -2.10
CA SER A 7 -0.42 -16.13 -0.99
C SER A 7 -1.14 -15.47 0.19
N PHE A 8 -0.82 -14.21 0.51
CA PHE A 8 -1.51 -13.46 1.58
C PHE A 8 -2.99 -13.19 1.27
N CYS A 9 -3.33 -12.95 0.00
CA CYS A 9 -4.71 -12.78 -0.43
C CYS A 9 -5.51 -14.09 -0.28
N HIS A 10 -4.86 -15.24 -0.49
CA HIS A 10 -5.50 -16.57 -0.37
C HIS A 10 -5.75 -17.01 1.08
N SER A 11 -4.95 -16.53 2.05
CA SER A 11 -5.11 -16.90 3.47
C SER A 11 -6.23 -16.15 4.21
N GLY A 12 -7.04 -15.33 3.52
CA GLY A 12 -8.18 -14.63 4.15
C GLY A 12 -7.78 -13.63 5.24
N ASN A 13 -6.51 -13.20 5.26
CA ASN A 13 -5.99 -12.32 6.29
C ASN A 13 -6.15 -10.86 5.84
N TRP A 14 -7.35 -10.32 5.99
CA TRP A 14 -7.73 -8.93 5.65
C TRP A 14 -7.17 -7.88 6.62
N GLY A 15 -6.12 -8.22 7.36
CA GLY A 15 -5.46 -7.32 8.30
C GLY A 15 -4.69 -6.18 7.61
N PRO A 16 -4.23 -5.18 8.37
CA PRO A 16 -3.40 -4.10 7.84
C PRO A 16 -2.04 -4.63 7.37
N HIS A 17 -1.80 -4.59 6.06
CA HIS A 17 -0.53 -4.98 5.44
C HIS A 17 0.36 -3.76 5.22
N LEU A 18 1.59 -3.80 5.74
CA LEU A 18 2.59 -2.75 5.53
C LEU A 18 3.54 -3.14 4.40
N ILE A 19 3.60 -2.30 3.36
CA ILE A 19 4.49 -2.47 2.21
C ILE A 19 5.54 -1.36 2.24
N ILE A 20 6.82 -1.74 2.31
CA ILE A 20 7.95 -0.79 2.28
C ILE A 20 8.63 -0.89 0.92
N VAL A 21 8.61 0.20 0.17
CA VAL A 21 9.18 0.29 -1.17
C VAL A 21 9.91 1.62 -1.36
N PRO A 22 10.89 1.71 -2.28
CA PRO A 22 11.51 2.98 -2.64
C PRO A 22 10.50 3.99 -3.18
N THR A 23 10.72 5.28 -2.89
CA THR A 23 9.83 6.38 -3.32
C THR A 23 9.64 6.43 -4.83
N SER A 24 10.66 6.05 -5.61
CA SER A 24 10.62 6.04 -7.08
C SER A 24 9.60 5.08 -7.68
N VAL A 25 9.26 3.99 -6.96
CA VAL A 25 8.33 2.96 -7.45
C VAL A 25 6.97 3.00 -6.75
N MET A 26 6.75 3.91 -5.80
CA MET A 26 5.49 3.99 -5.04
C MET A 26 4.26 4.22 -5.93
N LEU A 27 4.36 5.09 -6.94
CA LEU A 27 3.24 5.36 -7.86
C LEU A 27 2.89 4.12 -8.68
N ASN A 28 3.90 3.36 -9.11
CA ASN A 28 3.69 2.10 -9.82
C ASN A 28 2.96 1.08 -8.93
N TRP A 29 3.39 0.98 -7.66
CA TRP A 29 2.73 0.14 -6.67
C TRP A 29 1.28 0.55 -6.39
N GLU A 30 0.99 1.85 -6.31
CA GLU A 30 -0.40 2.31 -6.12
C GLU A 30 -1.31 1.90 -7.29
N MET A 31 -0.83 2.04 -8.53
CA MET A 31 -1.58 1.63 -9.72
C MET A 31 -1.79 0.11 -9.77
N GLU A 32 -0.74 -0.67 -9.48
CA GLU A 32 -0.83 -2.13 -9.45
C GLU A 32 -1.79 -2.61 -8.35
N LEU A 33 -1.73 -2.04 -7.15
CA LEU A 33 -2.62 -2.39 -6.05
C LEU A 33 -4.08 -2.02 -6.34
N LYS A 34 -4.34 -0.88 -6.98
CA LYS A 34 -5.69 -0.52 -7.45
C LYS A 34 -6.20 -1.48 -8.52
N ARG A 35 -5.31 -1.98 -9.39
CA ARG A 35 -5.65 -2.94 -10.46
C ARG A 35 -5.87 -4.36 -9.93
N TRP A 36 -5.04 -4.82 -9.00
CA TRP A 36 -5.12 -6.17 -8.45
C TRP A 36 -6.18 -6.29 -7.35
N CYS A 37 -6.36 -5.24 -6.56
CA CYS A 37 -7.23 -5.24 -5.38
C CYS A 37 -8.01 -3.92 -5.25
N PRO A 38 -8.99 -3.63 -6.14
CA PRO A 38 -9.76 -2.39 -6.09
C PRO A 38 -10.59 -2.23 -4.81
N GLY A 39 -10.88 -3.33 -4.09
CA GLY A 39 -11.59 -3.32 -2.81
C GLY A 39 -10.73 -2.98 -1.58
N PHE A 40 -9.41 -2.83 -1.73
CA PHE A 40 -8.53 -2.52 -0.61
C PHE A 40 -8.38 -1.00 -0.41
N LYS A 41 -8.47 -0.56 0.85
CA LYS A 41 -8.17 0.83 1.23
C LYS A 41 -6.65 1.00 1.36
N ILE A 42 -6.04 1.57 0.32
CA ILE A 42 -4.60 1.83 0.27
C ILE A 42 -4.32 3.19 0.93
N LEU A 43 -3.43 3.22 1.93
CA LEU A 43 -2.94 4.46 2.54
C LEU A 43 -1.46 4.64 2.20
N THR A 44 -1.17 5.57 1.30
CA THR A 44 0.21 5.86 0.89
C THR A 44 0.86 6.83 1.88
N TYR A 45 1.93 6.42 2.55
CA TYR A 45 2.67 7.28 3.49
C TYR A 45 3.94 7.82 2.84
N TYR A 46 3.79 8.85 2.02
CA TYR A 46 4.88 9.55 1.35
C TYR A 46 4.66 11.06 1.37
N GLY A 47 5.72 11.82 1.12
CA GLY A 47 5.70 13.30 1.11
C GLY A 47 6.56 13.94 2.20
N SER A 48 6.51 15.27 2.24
CA SER A 48 7.21 16.11 3.19
C SER A 48 6.78 15.83 4.65
N GLN A 49 7.54 16.33 5.63
CA GLN A 49 7.14 16.21 7.05
C GLN A 49 5.74 16.78 7.33
N LYS A 50 5.33 17.82 6.60
CA LYS A 50 3.99 18.42 6.70
C LYS A 50 2.91 17.46 6.22
N GLU A 51 3.07 16.86 5.03
CA GLU A 51 2.11 15.88 4.49
C GLU A 51 1.97 14.65 5.40
N ARG A 52 3.10 14.17 5.95
CA ARG A 52 3.10 13.07 6.92
C ARG A 52 2.42 13.42 8.25
N LYS A 53 2.47 14.68 8.70
CA LYS A 53 1.72 15.15 9.87
C LYS A 53 0.21 15.25 9.59
N LEU A 54 -0.16 15.65 8.38
CA LEU A 54 -1.57 15.75 8.00
C LEU A 54 -2.24 14.38 7.92
N LYS A 55 -1.56 13.37 7.34
CA LYS A 55 -2.08 11.99 7.24
C LYS A 55 -2.23 11.27 8.59
N ARG A 56 -1.71 11.81 9.68
CA ARG A 56 -1.83 11.26 11.06
C ARG A 56 -2.95 11.89 11.89
N GLN A 57 -3.57 12.97 11.40
CA GLN A 57 -4.63 13.69 12.10
C GLN A 57 -6.04 13.29 11.66
N VAL A 58 -6.16 12.29 10.79
CA VAL A 58 -7.42 11.71 10.31
C VAL A 58 -7.70 10.36 10.98
#